data_AF-A0A4Q3C5E6-F1
#
_entry.id   AF-A0A4Q3C5E6-F1
#
_cell.length_a   1.000
_cell.length_b   1.000
_cell.length_c   1.000
_cell.angle_alpha   90.00
_cell.angle_beta   90.00
_cell.angle_gamma   90.00
#
_symmetry.space_group_name_H-M   'P 1'
#
loop_
_entity.id
_entity.type
_entity.pdbx_description
1 polymer ?
#
loop_
_entity_poly.entity_id
_entity_poly.type
_entity_poly.pdbx_seq_one_letter_code
_entity_poly.pdbx_strand_id
1 'polypeptide(L)'
;MQAVLKLPRGLVVFPGVDPDLQGWAAVADAASHPQHAMGETLKWLGLTAKDVHAWPGGAETPAEISRRRLINEALAPAVETPDWTVRLSALAKPRSPDDLVTEALAGLSLVEAEDEAEEALAAALLLRETLESSHRTAALVTPEASLARRVAAILERWGLDIAPSSGTPLQRTSPGGFLLLLIHWVRDPGDPVRLLAVLKHEFASIGRKPTDLQRIVSRLEREALRGPRRHGSLEDLALRLEHPADEKKRPQPDCAALVRDIARLHAPAAAAFAGERLDGKLASEAIARLAEDIAGGAHVWSGKNGECAARFITQLG
;
A
#
# COMPACT_ATOMS: atom_id res chain seq x y z
N MET A 1 -12.99 19.29 -17.21
CA MET A 1 -12.83 18.95 -18.64
C MET A 1 -13.54 19.95 -19.56
N GLN A 2 -14.85 20.19 -19.43
CA GLN A 2 -15.58 21.16 -20.30
C GLN A 2 -14.94 22.56 -20.36
N ALA A 3 -14.47 23.09 -19.23
CA ALA A 3 -13.77 24.38 -19.21
C ALA A 3 -12.46 24.36 -20.01
N VAL A 4 -11.71 23.25 -19.95
CA VAL A 4 -10.46 23.06 -20.70
C VAL A 4 -10.73 23.05 -22.19
N LEU A 5 -11.77 22.36 -22.66
CA LEU A 5 -12.15 22.33 -24.08
C LEU A 5 -12.51 23.70 -24.67
N LYS A 6 -12.85 24.69 -23.83
CA LYS A 6 -13.15 26.07 -24.26
C LYS A 6 -11.92 26.97 -24.36
N LEU A 7 -10.75 26.50 -23.92
CA LEU A 7 -9.51 27.28 -23.98
C LEU A 7 -8.85 27.17 -25.35
N PRO A 8 -8.24 28.24 -25.91
CA PRO A 8 -7.59 28.22 -27.22
C PRO A 8 -6.49 27.16 -27.41
N ARG A 9 -5.90 26.67 -26.31
CA ARG A 9 -4.87 25.62 -26.29
C ARG A 9 -5.19 24.51 -25.28
N GLY A 10 -6.45 24.39 -24.89
CA GLY A 10 -6.87 23.35 -23.96
C GLY A 10 -6.94 22.00 -24.65
N LEU A 11 -6.44 20.97 -23.98
CA LEU A 11 -6.43 19.60 -24.47
C LEU A 11 -6.90 18.66 -23.37
N VAL A 12 -7.79 17.74 -23.72
CA VAL A 12 -8.19 16.62 -22.86
C VAL A 12 -7.65 15.36 -23.51
N VAL A 13 -6.86 14.59 -22.77
CA VAL A 13 -6.23 13.35 -23.26
C VAL A 13 -6.97 12.18 -22.64
N PHE A 14 -7.47 11.29 -23.50
CA PHE A 14 -8.10 10.05 -23.06
C PHE A 14 -7.11 8.89 -23.21
N PRO A 15 -6.81 8.14 -22.14
CA PRO A 15 -5.89 7.01 -22.22
C PRO A 15 -6.63 5.79 -22.78
N GLY A 16 -6.53 5.54 -24.09
CA GLY A 16 -6.95 4.27 -24.69
C GLY A 16 -8.43 4.16 -25.09
N VAL A 17 -9.05 5.25 -25.56
CA VAL A 17 -10.34 5.15 -26.29
C VAL A 17 -10.12 4.32 -27.55
N ASP A 18 -10.90 3.25 -27.73
CA ASP A 18 -10.78 2.42 -28.91
C ASP A 18 -11.52 3.02 -30.12
N PRO A 19 -10.81 3.36 -31.21
CA PRO A 19 -11.46 3.91 -32.41
C PRO A 19 -12.21 2.85 -33.22
N ASP A 20 -11.90 1.55 -33.07
CA ASP A 20 -12.54 0.48 -33.85
C ASP A 20 -13.79 -0.10 -33.16
N LEU A 21 -14.05 0.25 -31.89
CA LEU A 21 -15.19 -0.27 -31.13
C LEU A 21 -16.52 0.14 -31.78
N GLN A 22 -17.30 -0.85 -32.20
CA GLN A 22 -18.64 -0.64 -32.77
C GLN A 22 -19.76 -0.77 -31.72
N GLY A 23 -19.57 -1.61 -30.69
CA GLY A 23 -20.56 -1.96 -29.66
C GLY A 23 -20.72 -0.96 -28.51
N TRP A 24 -20.64 0.35 -28.77
CA TRP A 24 -20.70 1.38 -27.72
C TRP A 24 -21.98 1.32 -26.86
N ALA A 25 -23.11 0.89 -27.44
CA ALA A 25 -24.36 0.72 -26.70
C ALA A 25 -24.26 -0.42 -25.67
N ALA A 26 -23.74 -1.59 -26.08
CA ALA A 26 -23.54 -2.71 -25.16
C ALA A 26 -22.51 -2.38 -24.07
N VAL A 27 -21.45 -1.63 -24.41
CA VAL A 27 -20.46 -1.12 -23.45
C VAL A 27 -21.07 -0.14 -22.45
N ALA A 28 -22.03 0.70 -22.88
CA ALA A 28 -22.73 1.62 -21.98
C ALA A 28 -23.51 0.88 -20.87
N ASP A 29 -23.99 -0.33 -21.14
CA ASP A 29 -24.70 -1.15 -20.15
C ASP A 29 -23.76 -2.11 -19.37
N ALA A 30 -22.47 -2.15 -19.71
CA ALA A 30 -21.47 -3.04 -19.12
C ALA A 30 -20.45 -2.26 -18.26
N ALA A 31 -20.82 -1.94 -17.00
CA ALA A 31 -19.99 -1.13 -16.09
C ALA A 31 -18.59 -1.69 -15.81
N SER A 32 -18.37 -3.00 -15.96
CA SER A 32 -17.07 -3.66 -15.79
C SER A 32 -16.16 -3.53 -17.01
N HIS A 33 -16.67 -3.10 -18.17
CA HIS A 33 -15.87 -2.99 -19.39
C HIS A 33 -14.91 -1.77 -19.31
N PRO A 34 -13.63 -1.90 -19.71
CA PRO A 34 -12.66 -0.80 -19.66
C PRO A 34 -13.04 0.50 -20.39
N GLN A 35 -13.93 0.43 -21.40
CA GLN A 35 -14.37 1.55 -22.22
C GLN A 35 -15.62 2.24 -21.65
N HIS A 36 -16.30 1.65 -20.66
CA HIS A 36 -17.56 2.17 -20.11
C HIS A 36 -17.39 3.57 -19.54
N ALA A 37 -16.41 3.77 -18.64
CA ALA A 37 -16.15 5.07 -18.03
C ALA A 37 -15.73 6.13 -19.06
N MET A 38 -15.02 5.74 -20.12
CA MET A 38 -14.66 6.65 -21.21
C MET A 38 -15.90 7.04 -22.02
N GLY A 39 -16.77 6.08 -22.35
CA GLY A 39 -18.03 6.32 -23.04
C GLY A 39 -18.95 7.28 -22.28
N GLU A 40 -19.13 7.07 -20.97
CA GLU A 40 -19.92 7.97 -20.13
C GLU A 40 -19.29 9.37 -20.03
N THR A 41 -17.95 9.46 -19.99
CA THR A 41 -17.25 10.76 -20.01
C THR A 41 -17.46 11.49 -21.34
N LEU A 42 -17.34 10.79 -22.48
CA LEU A 42 -17.58 11.35 -23.81
C LEU A 42 -19.03 11.84 -23.95
N LYS A 43 -19.99 11.02 -23.52
CA LYS A 43 -21.41 11.38 -23.48
C LYS A 43 -21.68 12.62 -22.64
N TRP A 44 -21.06 12.73 -21.45
CA TRP A 44 -21.16 13.92 -20.59
C TRP A 44 -20.55 15.18 -21.24
N LEU A 45 -19.53 15.02 -22.09
CA LEU A 45 -18.94 16.11 -22.87
C LEU A 45 -19.72 16.44 -24.14
N GLY A 46 -20.72 15.64 -24.51
CA GLY A 46 -21.42 15.77 -25.80
C GLY A 46 -20.56 15.36 -26.99
N LEU A 47 -19.59 14.46 -26.77
CA LEU A 47 -18.64 13.96 -27.77
C LEU A 47 -18.87 12.47 -28.01
N THR A 48 -18.32 11.98 -29.10
CA THR A 48 -18.27 10.56 -29.49
C THR A 48 -16.83 10.09 -29.61
N ALA A 49 -16.62 8.77 -29.71
CA ALA A 49 -15.29 8.22 -29.94
C ALA A 49 -14.61 8.75 -31.21
N LYS A 50 -15.40 9.16 -32.23
CA LYS A 50 -14.89 9.74 -33.48
C LYS A 50 -14.30 11.14 -33.30
N ASP A 51 -14.69 11.84 -32.23
CA ASP A 51 -14.16 13.16 -31.87
C ASP A 51 -12.82 13.04 -31.12
N VAL A 52 -12.40 11.83 -30.74
CA VAL A 52 -11.12 11.56 -30.11
C VAL A 52 -10.09 11.26 -31.20
N HIS A 53 -9.14 12.18 -31.38
CA HIS A 53 -8.05 12.01 -32.34
C HIS A 53 -6.88 11.23 -31.73
N ALA A 54 -6.17 10.49 -32.58
CA ALA A 54 -4.93 9.83 -32.21
C ALA A 54 -3.90 10.85 -31.71
N TRP A 55 -3.16 10.49 -30.67
CA TRP A 55 -2.11 11.35 -30.13
C TRP A 55 -0.97 11.51 -31.15
N PRO A 56 -0.43 12.73 -31.35
CA PRO A 56 0.69 12.94 -32.27
C PRO A 56 1.89 12.04 -31.94
N GLY A 57 2.41 11.32 -32.93
CA GLY A 57 3.51 10.38 -32.75
C GLY A 57 3.11 8.97 -32.27
N GLY A 58 1.82 8.71 -32.07
CA GLY A 58 1.29 7.40 -31.66
C GLY A 58 0.68 6.58 -32.81
N ALA A 59 1.30 6.58 -33.99
CA ALA A 59 0.80 5.79 -35.12
C ALA A 59 1.01 4.28 -34.84
N GLU A 60 -0.08 3.51 -34.92
CA GLU A 60 -0.04 2.07 -34.73
C GLU A 60 0.50 1.35 -35.98
N THR A 61 1.33 0.35 -35.77
CA THR A 61 1.71 -0.64 -36.77
C THR A 61 0.55 -1.59 -37.08
N PRO A 62 0.55 -2.29 -38.23
CA PRO A 62 -0.49 -3.29 -38.53
C PRO A 62 -0.65 -4.36 -37.44
N ALA A 63 0.46 -4.81 -36.84
CA ALA A 63 0.43 -5.78 -35.75
C ALA A 63 -0.21 -5.23 -34.46
N GLU A 64 0.04 -3.95 -34.13
CA GLU A 64 -0.60 -3.28 -32.99
C GLU A 64 -2.10 -3.10 -33.20
N ILE A 65 -2.52 -2.75 -34.44
CA ILE A 65 -3.94 -2.67 -34.81
C ILE A 65 -4.60 -4.05 -34.67
N SER A 66 -3.98 -5.11 -35.20
CA SER A 66 -4.47 -6.49 -35.06
C SER A 66 -4.59 -6.90 -33.59
N ARG A 67 -3.59 -6.56 -32.76
CA ARG A 67 -3.61 -6.81 -31.32
C ARG A 67 -4.74 -6.08 -30.61
N ARG A 68 -4.89 -4.78 -30.85
CA ARG A 68 -5.96 -3.97 -30.24
C ARG A 68 -7.33 -4.57 -30.57
N ARG A 69 -7.57 -4.89 -31.84
CA ARG A 69 -8.83 -5.52 -32.29
C ARG A 69 -9.10 -6.86 -31.62
N LEU A 70 -8.09 -7.73 -31.52
CA LEU A 70 -8.23 -9.02 -30.85
C LEU A 70 -8.54 -8.86 -29.36
N ILE A 71 -7.83 -7.97 -28.66
CA ILE A 71 -8.05 -7.71 -27.22
C ILE A 71 -9.46 -7.15 -27.00
N ASN A 72 -9.92 -6.23 -27.85
CA ASN A 72 -11.27 -5.65 -27.70
C ASN A 72 -12.36 -6.69 -27.96
N GLU A 73 -12.17 -7.59 -28.91
CA GLU A 73 -13.10 -8.70 -29.13
C GLU A 73 -13.10 -9.68 -27.94
N ALA A 74 -11.95 -9.94 -27.30
CA ALA A 74 -11.88 -10.76 -26.09
C ALA A 74 -12.56 -10.11 -24.87
N LEU A 75 -12.70 -8.79 -24.86
CA LEU A 75 -13.36 -8.01 -23.83
C LEU A 75 -14.82 -7.67 -24.16
N ALA A 76 -15.36 -8.21 -25.25
CA ALA A 76 -16.72 -7.93 -25.69
C ALA A 76 -17.74 -8.18 -24.55
N PRO A 77 -18.73 -7.29 -24.37
CA PRO A 77 -19.78 -7.49 -23.37
C PRO A 77 -20.46 -8.86 -23.49
N ALA A 78 -20.87 -9.44 -22.36
CA ALA A 78 -21.45 -10.78 -22.31
C ALA A 78 -22.68 -10.97 -23.23
N VAL A 79 -23.46 -9.91 -23.44
CA VAL A 79 -24.63 -9.92 -24.33
C VAL A 79 -24.25 -10.09 -25.81
N GLU A 80 -23.02 -9.76 -26.17
CA GLU A 80 -22.48 -9.87 -27.52
C GLU A 80 -21.71 -11.19 -27.74
N THR A 81 -21.39 -11.95 -26.69
CA THR A 81 -20.66 -13.23 -26.79
C THR A 81 -21.26 -14.26 -27.77
N PRO A 82 -22.59 -14.40 -27.95
CA PRO A 82 -23.15 -15.38 -28.88
C PRO A 82 -22.66 -15.25 -30.33
N ASP A 83 -22.37 -14.03 -30.79
CA ASP A 83 -21.94 -13.74 -32.16
C ASP A 83 -20.40 -13.63 -32.31
N TRP A 84 -19.64 -14.04 -31.28
CA TRP A 84 -18.19 -13.83 -31.22
C TRP A 84 -17.45 -14.42 -32.44
N THR A 85 -17.75 -15.64 -32.85
CA THR A 85 -17.08 -16.29 -34.00
C THR A 85 -17.38 -15.58 -35.32
N VAL A 86 -18.59 -15.02 -35.46
CA VAL A 86 -19.00 -14.23 -36.62
C VAL A 86 -18.26 -12.90 -36.66
N ARG A 87 -18.18 -12.20 -35.52
CA ARG A 87 -17.43 -10.94 -35.42
C ARG A 87 -15.94 -11.13 -35.66
N LEU A 88 -15.33 -12.16 -35.07
CA LEU A 88 -13.92 -12.47 -35.30
C LEU A 88 -13.64 -12.76 -36.79
N SER A 89 -14.53 -13.51 -37.45
CA SER A 89 -14.45 -13.77 -38.89
C SER A 89 -14.62 -12.51 -39.74
N ALA A 90 -15.47 -11.57 -39.31
CA ALA A 90 -15.64 -10.29 -39.98
C ALA A 90 -14.42 -9.38 -39.80
N LEU A 91 -13.85 -9.32 -38.59
CA LEU A 91 -12.66 -8.56 -38.23
C LEU A 91 -11.41 -9.04 -38.98
N ALA A 92 -11.32 -10.35 -39.23
CA ALA A 92 -10.18 -10.95 -39.93
C ALA A 92 -10.15 -10.65 -41.44
N LYS A 93 -11.27 -10.23 -42.05
CA LYS A 93 -11.35 -10.04 -43.51
C LYS A 93 -10.37 -8.96 -44.00
N PRO A 94 -9.69 -9.20 -45.15
CA PRO A 94 -9.87 -10.31 -46.10
C PRO A 94 -9.09 -11.59 -45.76
N ARG A 95 -8.37 -11.61 -44.62
CA ARG A 95 -7.55 -12.74 -44.16
C ARG A 95 -8.38 -13.74 -43.35
N SER A 96 -7.73 -14.80 -42.86
CA SER A 96 -8.34 -15.77 -41.97
C SER A 96 -8.26 -15.32 -40.49
N PRO A 97 -9.17 -15.82 -39.61
CA PRO A 97 -9.05 -15.61 -38.17
C PRO A 97 -7.69 -16.06 -37.60
N ASP A 98 -7.13 -17.15 -38.11
CA ASP A 98 -5.83 -17.68 -37.66
C ASP A 98 -4.68 -16.71 -37.95
N ASP A 99 -4.71 -16.05 -39.12
CA ASP A 99 -3.73 -15.00 -39.47
C ASP A 99 -3.85 -13.81 -38.51
N LEU A 100 -5.08 -13.36 -38.22
CA LEU A 100 -5.34 -12.27 -37.29
C LEU A 100 -4.79 -12.59 -35.90
N VAL A 101 -5.08 -13.79 -35.38
CA VAL A 101 -4.62 -14.22 -34.06
C VAL A 101 -3.10 -14.33 -34.00
N THR A 102 -2.48 -14.92 -35.03
CA THR A 102 -1.02 -15.09 -35.08
C THR A 102 -0.30 -13.75 -35.12
N GLU A 103 -0.79 -12.80 -35.94
CA GLU A 103 -0.24 -11.44 -36.02
C GLU A 103 -0.46 -10.65 -34.72
N ALA A 104 -1.66 -10.73 -34.14
CA ALA A 104 -2.01 -10.03 -32.90
C ALA A 104 -1.20 -10.51 -31.68
N LEU A 105 -0.91 -11.81 -31.58
CA LEU A 105 -0.20 -12.40 -30.46
C LEU A 105 1.33 -12.43 -30.66
N ALA A 106 1.84 -11.98 -31.81
CA ALA A 106 3.27 -11.97 -32.09
C ALA A 106 4.07 -11.18 -31.03
N GLY A 107 5.02 -11.86 -30.37
CA GLY A 107 5.84 -11.28 -29.29
C GLY A 107 5.22 -11.34 -27.90
N LEU A 108 4.05 -11.98 -27.75
CA LEU A 108 3.51 -12.34 -26.44
C LEU A 108 4.00 -13.74 -26.02
N SER A 109 4.08 -13.97 -24.73
CA SER A 109 4.43 -15.27 -24.14
C SER A 109 3.53 -15.51 -22.93
N LEU A 110 3.14 -16.77 -22.73
CA LEU A 110 2.39 -17.21 -21.56
C LEU A 110 3.32 -18.02 -20.68
N VAL A 111 3.38 -17.67 -19.40
CA VAL A 111 4.08 -18.44 -18.38
C VAL A 111 3.03 -18.88 -17.36
N GLU A 112 2.84 -20.18 -17.22
CA GLU A 112 1.97 -20.75 -16.20
C GLU A 112 2.81 -21.08 -14.96
N ALA A 113 2.48 -20.45 -13.83
CA ALA A 113 3.12 -20.71 -12.55
C ALA A 113 2.24 -21.61 -11.68
N GLU A 114 2.86 -22.51 -10.92
CA GLU A 114 2.22 -23.42 -9.97
C GLU A 114 1.62 -22.64 -8.78
N ASP A 115 2.31 -21.59 -8.33
CA ASP A 115 1.88 -20.73 -7.23
C ASP A 115 2.33 -19.26 -7.35
N GLU A 116 1.87 -18.42 -6.42
CA GLU A 116 2.23 -16.99 -6.35
C GLU A 116 3.75 -16.75 -6.18
N ALA A 117 4.48 -17.69 -5.59
CA ALA A 117 5.91 -17.54 -5.37
C ALA A 117 6.68 -17.79 -6.67
N GLU A 118 6.29 -18.80 -7.44
CA GLU A 118 6.81 -19.05 -8.78
C GLU A 118 6.45 -17.91 -9.74
N GLU A 119 5.21 -17.41 -9.72
CA GLU A 119 4.80 -16.26 -10.53
C GLU A 119 5.67 -15.03 -10.25
N ALA A 120 5.88 -14.70 -8.98
CA ALA A 120 6.71 -13.58 -8.57
C ALA A 120 8.18 -13.77 -9.00
N LEU A 121 8.70 -14.99 -8.93
CA LEU A 121 10.06 -15.29 -9.36
C LEU A 121 10.21 -15.15 -10.88
N ALA A 122 9.28 -15.70 -11.66
CA ALA A 122 9.27 -15.59 -13.12
C ALA A 122 9.22 -14.13 -13.57
N ALA A 123 8.31 -13.33 -12.99
CA ALA A 123 8.22 -11.90 -13.28
C ALA A 123 9.51 -11.16 -12.92
N ALA A 124 10.11 -11.44 -11.75
CA ALA A 124 11.37 -10.82 -11.35
C ALA A 124 12.53 -11.17 -12.29
N LEU A 125 12.62 -12.42 -12.76
CA LEU A 125 13.63 -12.85 -13.72
C LEU A 125 13.49 -12.13 -15.07
N LEU A 126 12.28 -12.06 -15.61
CA LEU A 126 12.00 -11.35 -16.88
C LEU A 126 12.32 -9.86 -16.78
N LEU A 127 11.95 -9.21 -15.68
CA LEU A 127 12.30 -7.81 -15.42
C LEU A 127 13.82 -7.62 -15.38
N ARG A 128 14.53 -8.48 -14.63
CA ARG A 128 15.98 -8.41 -14.51
C ARG A 128 16.67 -8.63 -15.86
N GLU A 129 16.33 -9.69 -16.58
CA GLU A 129 16.88 -10.00 -17.90
C GLU A 129 16.73 -8.82 -18.86
N THR A 130 15.55 -8.18 -18.85
CA THR A 130 15.31 -7.01 -19.69
C THR A 130 16.25 -5.84 -19.33
N LEU A 131 16.49 -5.61 -18.03
CA LEU A 131 17.35 -4.54 -17.54
C LEU A 131 18.84 -4.80 -17.74
N GLU A 132 19.27 -6.03 -18.04
CA GLU A 132 20.65 -6.31 -18.46
C GLU A 132 20.98 -5.70 -19.84
N SER A 133 19.96 -5.36 -20.63
CA SER A 133 20.10 -4.61 -21.88
C SER A 133 19.96 -3.11 -21.64
N SER A 134 21.05 -2.35 -21.81
CA SER A 134 21.18 -0.92 -21.47
C SER A 134 20.19 0.07 -22.11
N HIS A 135 19.39 -0.37 -23.09
CA HIS A 135 18.43 0.46 -23.83
C HIS A 135 16.99 -0.06 -23.71
N ARG A 136 16.76 -1.08 -22.88
CA ARG A 136 15.43 -1.65 -22.68
C ARG A 136 14.86 -1.19 -21.34
N THR A 137 13.55 -1.04 -21.32
CA THR A 137 12.76 -0.76 -20.12
C THR A 137 11.73 -1.86 -19.95
N ALA A 138 11.40 -2.20 -18.71
CA ALA A 138 10.36 -3.16 -18.41
C ALA A 138 9.41 -2.59 -17.36
N ALA A 139 8.17 -3.06 -17.37
CA ALA A 139 7.16 -2.73 -16.37
C ALA A 139 6.37 -3.99 -16.02
N LEU A 140 6.06 -4.16 -14.74
CA LEU A 140 5.11 -5.15 -14.27
C LEU A 140 3.77 -4.44 -14.01
N VAL A 141 2.73 -4.91 -14.69
CA VAL A 141 1.36 -4.44 -14.47
C VAL A 141 0.58 -5.57 -13.81
N THR A 142 0.04 -5.31 -12.63
CA THR A 142 -0.79 -6.26 -11.89
C THR A 142 -1.83 -5.51 -11.06
N PRO A 143 -3.08 -6.00 -10.97
CA PRO A 143 -4.05 -5.46 -10.01
C PRO A 143 -3.68 -5.85 -8.56
N GLU A 144 -2.85 -6.88 -8.37
CA GLU A 144 -2.53 -7.44 -7.06
C GLU A 144 -1.28 -6.79 -6.46
N ALA A 145 -1.49 -5.90 -5.49
CA ALA A 145 -0.39 -5.23 -4.78
C ALA A 145 0.49 -6.20 -3.97
N SER A 146 0.03 -7.42 -3.69
CA SER A 146 0.85 -8.50 -3.12
C SER A 146 1.93 -8.96 -4.10
N LEU A 147 1.56 -9.27 -5.35
CA LEU A 147 2.50 -9.72 -6.38
C LEU A 147 3.59 -8.68 -6.64
N ALA A 148 3.19 -7.41 -6.86
CA ALA A 148 4.14 -6.32 -7.09
C ALA A 148 5.18 -6.19 -5.94
N ARG A 149 4.75 -6.37 -4.69
CA ARG A 149 5.65 -6.32 -3.53
C ARG A 149 6.57 -7.54 -3.43
N ARG A 150 6.07 -8.74 -3.74
CA ARG A 150 6.91 -9.96 -3.78
C ARG A 150 8.01 -9.82 -4.83
N VAL A 151 7.65 -9.35 -6.03
CA VAL A 151 8.58 -9.10 -7.13
C VAL A 151 9.63 -8.04 -6.74
N ALA A 152 9.19 -6.92 -6.16
CA ALA A 152 10.11 -5.87 -5.68
C ALA A 152 11.11 -6.40 -4.65
N ALA A 153 10.67 -7.21 -3.68
CA ALA A 153 11.56 -7.80 -2.66
C ALA A 153 12.60 -8.76 -3.25
N ILE A 154 12.25 -9.51 -4.30
CA ILE A 154 13.20 -10.39 -5.02
C ILE A 154 14.25 -9.54 -5.75
N LEU A 155 13.81 -8.48 -6.43
CA LEU A 155 14.68 -7.57 -7.18
C LEU A 155 15.61 -6.76 -6.26
N GLU A 156 15.13 -6.35 -5.09
CA GLU A 156 15.93 -5.65 -4.07
C GLU A 156 17.12 -6.51 -3.61
N ARG A 157 16.92 -7.83 -3.45
CA ARG A 157 18.01 -8.77 -3.13
C ARG A 157 19.09 -8.83 -4.22
N TRP A 158 18.76 -8.44 -5.45
CA TRP A 158 19.71 -8.31 -6.56
C TRP A 158 20.20 -6.89 -6.80
N GLY A 159 19.86 -5.94 -5.91
CA GLY A 159 20.28 -4.55 -6.00
C GLY A 159 19.47 -3.71 -7.01
N LEU A 160 18.27 -4.17 -7.40
CA LEU A 160 17.37 -3.45 -8.31
C LEU A 160 16.20 -2.84 -7.51
N ASP A 161 16.13 -1.51 -7.45
CA ASP A 161 15.03 -0.79 -6.79
C ASP A 161 13.90 -0.49 -7.79
N ILE A 162 12.83 -1.27 -7.71
CA ILE A 162 11.61 -1.09 -8.51
C ILE A 162 10.44 -0.93 -7.54
N ALA A 163 10.19 0.31 -7.13
CA ALA A 163 9.11 0.63 -6.20
C ALA A 163 7.73 0.47 -6.87
N PRO A 164 6.78 -0.28 -6.27
CA PRO A 164 5.41 -0.35 -6.75
C PRO A 164 4.74 1.03 -6.77
N SER A 165 4.00 1.34 -7.83
CA SER A 165 3.24 2.59 -7.96
C SER A 165 2.15 2.75 -6.89
N SER A 166 1.65 1.65 -6.32
CA SER A 166 0.66 1.65 -5.24
C SER A 166 1.18 2.17 -3.90
N GLY A 167 2.50 2.36 -3.76
CA GLY A 167 3.15 2.68 -2.49
C GLY A 167 2.96 1.59 -1.43
N THR A 168 3.38 1.90 -0.21
CA THR A 168 3.22 1.04 0.97
C THR A 168 2.28 1.72 1.96
N PRO A 169 1.21 1.06 2.45
CA PRO A 169 0.36 1.63 3.48
C PRO A 169 1.18 2.05 4.70
N LEU A 170 0.94 3.25 5.24
CA LEU A 170 1.73 3.82 6.34
C LEU A 170 1.85 2.85 7.53
N GLN A 171 0.74 2.19 7.89
CA GLN A 171 0.67 1.17 8.94
C GLN A 171 1.60 -0.05 8.77
N ARG A 172 2.11 -0.29 7.56
CA ARG A 172 3.07 -1.37 7.24
C ARG A 172 4.51 -0.88 7.19
N THR A 173 4.75 0.40 7.39
CA THR A 173 6.10 0.96 7.58
C THR A 173 6.47 0.90 9.05
N SER A 174 7.77 0.83 9.37
CA SER A 174 8.27 0.89 10.75
C SER A 174 7.71 2.08 11.56
N PRO A 175 7.83 3.36 11.09
CA PRO A 175 7.29 4.49 11.83
C PRO A 175 5.76 4.47 11.93
N GLY A 176 5.04 4.10 10.87
CA GLY A 176 3.58 4.03 10.94
C GLY A 176 3.05 2.91 11.83
N GLY A 177 3.70 1.75 11.85
CA GLY A 177 3.41 0.67 12.78
C GLY A 177 3.65 1.08 14.24
N PHE A 178 4.75 1.80 14.49
CA PHE A 178 5.04 2.35 15.81
C PHE A 178 3.98 3.33 16.31
N LEU A 179 3.57 4.29 15.46
CA LEU A 179 2.52 5.25 15.81
C LEU A 179 1.19 4.55 16.13
N LEU A 180 0.82 3.52 15.37
CA LEU A 180 -0.38 2.72 15.66
C LEU A 180 -0.28 1.98 16.99
N LEU A 181 0.87 1.39 17.31
CA LEU A 181 1.10 0.75 18.61
C LEU A 181 0.87 1.75 19.76
N LEU A 182 1.40 2.97 19.63
CA LEU A 182 1.21 4.03 20.62
C LEU A 182 -0.26 4.46 20.74
N ILE A 183 -0.97 4.62 19.63
CA ILE A 183 -2.41 4.96 19.62
C ILE A 183 -3.25 3.88 20.31
N HIS A 184 -2.93 2.60 20.10
CA HIS A 184 -3.64 1.52 20.78
C HIS A 184 -3.30 1.45 22.26
N TRP A 185 -2.05 1.71 22.63
CA TRP A 185 -1.57 1.65 24.01
C TRP A 185 -2.05 2.83 24.86
N VAL A 186 -2.13 4.05 24.31
CA VAL A 186 -2.40 5.27 25.08
C VAL A 186 -3.72 5.22 25.87
N ARG A 187 -4.73 4.50 25.37
CA ARG A 187 -6.05 4.36 26.01
C ARG A 187 -6.09 3.39 27.18
N ASP A 188 -5.23 2.36 27.15
CA ASP A 188 -5.11 1.37 28.22
C ASP A 188 -3.63 1.10 28.48
N PRO A 189 -2.95 2.01 29.20
CA PRO A 189 -1.51 1.94 29.38
C PRO A 189 -1.08 0.70 30.21
N GLY A 190 -2.00 0.12 30.98
CA GLY A 190 -1.77 -1.10 31.75
C GLY A 190 -2.02 -2.39 30.97
N ASP A 191 -2.37 -2.33 29.67
CA ASP A 191 -2.45 -3.53 28.84
C ASP A 191 -1.05 -4.15 28.69
N PRO A 192 -0.81 -5.37 29.21
CA PRO A 192 0.51 -5.97 29.22
C PRO A 192 1.04 -6.28 27.82
N VAL A 193 0.16 -6.61 26.87
CA VAL A 193 0.55 -6.96 25.49
C VAL A 193 0.93 -5.70 24.74
N ARG A 194 0.12 -4.63 24.85
CA ARG A 194 0.39 -3.36 24.17
C ARG A 194 1.62 -2.67 24.76
N LEU A 195 1.75 -2.64 26.08
CA LEU A 195 2.93 -2.11 26.75
C LEU A 195 4.20 -2.83 26.29
N LEU A 196 4.17 -4.17 26.25
CA LEU A 196 5.32 -4.95 25.81
C LEU A 196 5.64 -4.75 24.33
N ALA A 197 4.62 -4.59 23.47
CA ALA A 197 4.80 -4.31 22.05
C ALA A 197 5.49 -2.95 21.82
N VAL A 198 5.11 -1.90 22.57
CA VAL A 198 5.79 -0.60 22.55
C VAL A 198 7.24 -0.76 23.02
N LEU A 199 7.47 -1.43 24.15
CA LEU A 199 8.81 -1.57 24.75
C LEU A 199 9.81 -2.40 23.96
N LYS A 200 9.32 -3.29 23.08
CA LYS A 200 10.17 -4.12 22.22
C LYS A 200 10.30 -3.58 20.80
N HIS A 201 9.63 -2.48 20.48
CA HIS A 201 9.75 -1.86 19.17
C HIS A 201 11.17 -1.33 18.93
N GLU A 202 11.64 -1.36 17.68
CA GLU A 202 13.01 -0.95 17.33
C GLU A 202 13.33 0.52 17.68
N PHE A 203 12.31 1.37 17.69
CA PHE A 203 12.46 2.78 18.10
C PHE A 203 12.50 2.98 19.60
N ALA A 204 12.02 2.06 20.44
CA ALA A 204 11.91 2.31 21.87
C ALA A 204 13.29 2.42 22.53
N SER A 205 13.54 3.55 23.20
CA SER A 205 14.76 3.77 23.99
C SER A 205 14.45 4.22 25.42
N ILE A 206 13.45 5.10 25.62
CA ILE A 206 13.06 5.69 26.91
C ILE A 206 14.31 6.25 27.63
N GLY A 207 15.20 6.89 26.85
CA GLY A 207 16.44 7.48 27.36
C GLY A 207 17.48 6.47 27.85
N ARG A 208 17.37 5.19 27.47
CA ARG A 208 18.29 4.12 27.89
C ARG A 208 19.05 3.55 26.70
N LYS A 209 20.21 2.95 26.97
CA LYS A 209 20.95 2.18 25.97
C LYS A 209 20.15 0.92 25.59
N PRO A 210 20.19 0.47 24.31
CA PRO A 210 19.40 -0.67 23.86
C PRO A 210 19.58 -1.94 24.70
N THR A 211 20.82 -2.27 25.08
CA THR A 211 21.13 -3.45 25.91
C THR A 211 20.52 -3.39 27.30
N ASP A 212 20.51 -2.20 27.91
CA ASP A 212 19.95 -1.99 29.24
C ASP A 212 18.43 -2.06 29.21
N LEU A 213 17.81 -1.42 28.22
CA LEU A 213 16.36 -1.49 28.01
C LEU A 213 15.92 -2.95 27.80
N GLN A 214 16.56 -3.68 26.89
CA GLN A 214 16.23 -5.07 26.60
C GLN A 214 16.31 -5.96 27.85
N ARG A 215 17.35 -5.78 28.67
CA ARG A 215 17.53 -6.51 29.94
C ARG A 215 16.40 -6.24 30.92
N ILE A 216 16.02 -4.97 31.09
CA ILE A 216 14.95 -4.58 32.03
C ILE A 216 13.59 -5.03 31.50
N VAL A 217 13.30 -4.84 30.21
CA VAL A 217 12.03 -5.27 29.58
C VAL A 217 11.85 -6.78 29.66
N SER A 218 12.90 -7.56 29.41
CA SER A 218 12.85 -9.03 29.55
C SER A 218 12.62 -9.49 30.98
N ARG A 219 12.98 -8.68 31.98
CA ARG A 219 12.68 -8.93 33.39
C ARG A 219 11.25 -8.53 33.73
N LEU A 220 10.84 -7.32 33.35
CA LEU A 220 9.47 -6.83 33.49
C LEU A 220 8.46 -7.82 32.91
N GLU A 221 8.73 -8.33 31.70
CA GLU A 221 7.90 -9.34 31.05
C GLU A 221 7.72 -10.58 31.92
N ARG A 222 8.83 -11.19 32.37
CA ARG A 222 8.82 -12.43 33.15
C ARG A 222 8.15 -12.25 34.52
N GLU A 223 8.42 -11.13 35.18
CA GLU A 223 8.02 -10.93 36.57
C GLU A 223 6.57 -10.44 36.73
N ALA A 224 6.07 -9.64 35.77
CA ALA A 224 4.81 -8.91 35.93
C ALA A 224 3.85 -8.88 34.72
N LEU A 225 4.30 -9.12 33.47
CA LEU A 225 3.43 -9.03 32.29
C LEU A 225 2.98 -10.39 31.73
N ARG A 226 3.55 -11.50 32.20
CA ARG A 226 3.09 -12.85 31.84
C ARG A 226 1.90 -13.30 32.70
N GLY A 227 0.94 -13.96 32.06
CA GLY A 227 -0.24 -14.51 32.72
C GLY A 227 -1.38 -13.49 32.88
N PRO A 228 -2.37 -13.77 33.76
CA PRO A 228 -3.51 -12.88 33.96
C PRO A 228 -3.07 -11.49 34.41
N ARG A 229 -3.65 -10.43 33.83
CA ARG A 229 -3.40 -9.04 34.23
C ARG A 229 -3.82 -8.85 35.69
N ARG A 230 -2.86 -8.41 36.53
CA ARG A 230 -3.08 -8.18 37.97
C ARG A 230 -3.09 -6.71 38.35
N HIS A 231 -2.83 -5.79 37.43
CA HIS A 231 -2.68 -4.37 37.70
C HIS A 231 -3.68 -3.53 36.91
N GLY A 232 -4.16 -2.44 37.50
CA GLY A 232 -5.10 -1.51 36.87
C GLY A 232 -4.40 -0.40 36.06
N SER A 233 -3.27 0.09 36.55
CA SER A 233 -2.52 1.22 35.97
C SER A 233 -1.02 0.95 35.95
N LEU A 234 -0.26 1.83 35.29
CA LEU A 234 1.22 1.78 35.34
C LEU A 234 1.74 2.00 36.76
N GLU A 235 1.12 2.86 37.57
CA GLU A 235 1.56 3.06 38.96
C GLU A 235 1.30 1.82 39.82
N ASP A 236 0.14 1.16 39.68
CA ASP A 236 -0.14 -0.11 40.36
C ASP A 236 0.85 -1.21 39.92
N LEU A 237 1.20 -1.25 38.63
CA LEU A 237 2.25 -2.14 38.14
C LEU A 237 3.62 -1.85 38.78
N ALA A 238 4.02 -0.58 38.87
CA ALA A 238 5.27 -0.18 39.50
C ALA A 238 5.32 -0.55 40.99
N LEU A 239 4.24 -0.29 41.73
CA LEU A 239 4.12 -0.65 43.16
C LEU A 239 4.22 -2.17 43.37
N ARG A 240 3.58 -2.98 42.52
CA ARG A 240 3.66 -4.44 42.60
C ARG A 240 5.05 -5.00 42.29
N LEU A 241 5.84 -4.28 41.48
CA LEU A 241 7.23 -4.64 41.20
C LEU A 241 8.14 -4.30 42.39
N GLU A 242 7.88 -3.21 43.12
CA GLU A 242 8.64 -2.84 44.33
C GLU A 242 8.26 -3.66 45.55
N HIS A 243 6.98 -4.00 45.66
CA HIS A 243 6.40 -4.70 46.80
C HIS A 243 5.62 -5.94 46.32
N PRO A 244 6.32 -7.02 45.92
CA PRO A 244 5.65 -8.24 45.48
C PRO A 244 4.77 -8.83 46.59
N ALA A 245 3.54 -9.19 46.26
CA ALA A 245 2.62 -9.84 47.21
C ALA A 245 3.00 -11.30 47.52
N ASP A 246 3.80 -11.94 46.67
CA ASP A 246 4.35 -13.27 46.89
C ASP A 246 5.73 -13.14 47.55
N GLU A 247 5.86 -13.60 48.79
CA GLU A 247 7.09 -13.52 49.58
C GLU A 247 8.29 -14.24 48.92
N LYS A 248 8.05 -15.14 47.96
CA LYS A 248 9.10 -15.81 47.20
C LYS A 248 9.68 -14.94 46.08
N LYS A 249 8.97 -13.88 45.67
CA LYS A 249 9.43 -12.95 44.64
C LYS A 249 10.26 -11.84 45.25
N ARG A 250 11.34 -11.49 44.56
CA ARG A 250 12.20 -10.35 44.95
C ARG A 250 11.68 -9.05 44.35
N PRO A 251 11.74 -7.92 45.08
CA PRO A 251 11.53 -6.59 44.54
C PRO A 251 12.36 -6.33 43.28
N GLN A 252 11.76 -5.64 42.30
CA GLN A 252 12.35 -5.28 41.01
C GLN A 252 12.35 -3.75 40.82
N PRO A 253 13.16 -3.00 41.60
CA PRO A 253 13.14 -1.54 41.57
C PRO A 253 13.55 -0.95 40.22
N ASP A 254 14.41 -1.63 39.46
CA ASP A 254 14.79 -1.20 38.10
C ASP A 254 13.62 -1.30 37.10
N CYS A 255 12.81 -2.35 37.22
CA CYS A 255 11.59 -2.50 36.43
C CYS A 255 10.52 -1.48 36.85
N ALA A 256 10.33 -1.26 38.15
CA ALA A 256 9.41 -0.25 38.65
C ALA A 256 9.78 1.17 38.21
N ALA A 257 11.07 1.51 38.27
CA ALA A 257 11.58 2.79 37.78
C ALA A 257 11.27 2.97 36.28
N LEU A 258 11.53 1.97 35.45
CA LEU A 258 11.18 2.01 34.03
C LEU A 258 9.67 2.24 33.82
N VAL A 259 8.81 1.54 34.56
CA VAL A 259 7.35 1.70 34.45
C VAL A 259 6.93 3.13 34.84
N ARG A 260 7.55 3.74 35.85
CA ARG A 260 7.28 5.13 36.20
C ARG A 260 7.82 6.12 35.18
N ASP A 261 8.98 5.85 34.58
CA ASP A 261 9.50 6.65 33.47
C ASP A 261 8.48 6.68 32.33
N ILE A 262 7.98 5.50 31.95
CA ILE A 262 6.94 5.33 30.92
C ILE A 262 5.64 6.06 31.29
N ALA A 263 5.20 5.96 32.55
CA ALA A 263 4.00 6.65 33.01
C ALA A 263 4.13 8.18 32.87
N ARG A 264 5.31 8.74 33.13
CA ARG A 264 5.57 10.18 32.94
C ARG A 264 5.52 10.59 31.46
N LEU A 265 6.07 9.77 30.56
CA LEU A 265 6.02 10.02 29.12
C LEU A 265 4.60 9.86 28.55
N HIS A 266 3.82 8.91 29.09
CA HIS A 266 2.45 8.63 28.68
C HIS A 266 1.46 9.73 29.10
N ALA A 267 1.64 10.32 30.28
CA ALA A 267 0.64 11.21 30.89
C ALA A 267 0.19 12.39 30.00
N PRO A 268 1.07 13.13 29.29
CA PRO A 268 0.63 14.20 28.38
C PRO A 268 -0.24 13.69 27.24
N ALA A 269 0.06 12.50 26.72
CA ALA A 269 -0.71 11.91 25.63
C ALA A 269 -2.06 11.34 26.11
N ALA A 270 -2.11 10.78 27.32
CA ALA A 270 -3.33 10.25 27.92
C ALA A 270 -4.46 11.29 27.95
N ALA A 271 -4.13 12.55 28.26
CA ALA A 271 -5.09 13.65 28.33
C ALA A 271 -5.80 13.90 26.99
N ALA A 272 -5.08 13.80 25.87
CA ALA A 272 -5.64 13.98 24.53
C ALA A 272 -6.58 12.83 24.11
N PHE A 273 -6.55 11.69 24.80
CA PHE A 273 -7.34 10.49 24.50
C PHE A 273 -8.43 10.17 25.54
N ALA A 274 -8.63 11.03 26.54
CA ALA A 274 -9.54 10.78 27.66
C ALA A 274 -11.03 10.95 27.32
N GLY A 275 -11.38 11.66 26.23
CA GLY A 275 -12.75 11.94 25.83
C GLY A 275 -13.38 10.88 24.91
N GLU A 276 -14.72 10.80 24.90
CA GLU A 276 -15.46 9.96 23.95
C GLU A 276 -15.27 10.42 22.49
N ARG A 277 -15.11 11.73 22.28
CA ARG A 277 -14.73 12.33 21.00
C ARG A 277 -13.27 12.77 21.07
N LEU A 278 -12.51 12.39 20.05
CA LEU A 278 -11.12 12.81 19.90
C LEU A 278 -11.05 14.04 19.03
N ASP A 279 -10.31 15.04 19.48
CA ASP A 279 -9.79 16.10 18.61
C ASP A 279 -8.59 15.53 17.84
N GLY A 280 -8.72 15.39 16.53
CA GLY A 280 -7.70 14.80 15.67
C GLY A 280 -6.36 15.52 15.72
N LYS A 281 -6.37 16.85 15.88
CA LYS A 281 -5.16 17.68 15.99
C LYS A 281 -4.45 17.43 17.31
N LEU A 282 -5.19 17.52 18.42
CA LEU A 282 -4.60 17.31 19.74
C LEU A 282 -4.09 15.87 19.89
N ALA A 283 -4.82 14.89 19.36
CA ALA A 283 -4.42 13.49 19.36
C ALA A 283 -3.18 13.24 18.50
N SER A 284 -3.08 13.82 17.30
CA SER A 284 -1.94 13.62 16.41
C SER A 284 -0.66 14.23 17.00
N GLU A 285 -0.73 15.46 17.52
CA GLU A 285 0.40 16.11 18.19
C GLU A 285 0.83 15.36 19.46
N ALA A 286 -0.13 14.86 20.25
CA ALA A 286 0.14 14.10 21.45
C ALA A 286 0.88 12.78 21.16
N ILE A 287 0.46 12.06 20.12
CA ILE A 287 1.12 10.82 19.69
C ILE A 287 2.49 11.09 19.09
N ALA A 288 2.65 12.17 18.32
CA ALA A 288 3.94 12.56 17.78
C ALA A 288 4.96 12.84 18.89
N ARG A 289 4.57 13.62 19.91
CA ARG A 289 5.40 13.88 21.09
C ARG A 289 5.73 12.59 21.85
N LEU A 290 4.72 11.74 22.09
CA LEU A 290 4.93 10.45 22.75
C LEU A 290 5.89 9.55 21.97
N ALA A 291 5.82 9.56 20.64
CA ALA A 291 6.72 8.78 19.79
C ALA A 291 8.17 9.26 19.92
N GLU A 292 8.41 10.56 19.89
CA GLU A 292 9.74 11.13 20.12
C GLU A 292 10.27 10.84 21.53
N ASP A 293 9.42 10.95 22.54
CA ASP A 293 9.76 10.71 23.95
C ASP A 293 10.13 9.24 24.20
N ILE A 294 9.32 8.29 23.70
CA ILE A 294 9.62 6.86 23.80
C ILE A 294 10.87 6.53 22.98
N ALA A 295 11.06 7.16 21.84
CA ALA A 295 12.22 6.93 21.01
C ALA A 295 13.50 7.59 21.52
N GLY A 296 13.38 8.63 22.35
CA GLY A 296 14.52 9.45 22.76
C GLY A 296 15.02 10.38 21.65
N GLY A 297 14.14 10.79 20.73
CA GLY A 297 14.42 11.83 19.74
C GLY A 297 13.65 11.72 18.42
N ALA A 298 13.90 12.68 17.52
CA ALA A 298 13.19 12.85 16.25
C ALA A 298 13.57 11.84 15.13
N HIS A 299 14.40 10.84 15.41
CA HIS A 299 14.85 9.89 14.39
C HIS A 299 13.73 8.96 13.89
N VAL A 300 12.60 8.87 14.62
CA VAL A 300 11.36 8.22 14.15
C VAL A 300 10.86 8.84 12.83
N TRP A 301 11.18 10.12 12.59
CA TRP A 301 10.80 10.85 11.39
C TRP A 301 11.84 10.80 10.27
N SER A 302 12.93 10.05 10.46
CA SER A 302 14.01 9.97 9.47
C SER A 302 13.70 9.02 8.32
N GLY A 303 14.29 9.31 7.16
CA GLY A 303 14.13 8.53 5.94
C GLY A 303 12.75 8.69 5.28
N LYS A 304 12.59 8.11 4.09
CA LYS A 304 11.39 8.24 3.24
C LYS A 304 10.08 7.94 4.00
N ASN A 305 10.08 6.87 4.80
CA ASN A 305 8.88 6.47 5.55
C ASN A 305 8.60 7.40 6.74
N GLY A 306 9.64 7.87 7.43
CA GLY A 306 9.50 8.81 8.55
C GLY A 306 9.00 10.18 8.09
N GLU A 307 9.50 10.68 6.97
CA GLU A 307 9.03 11.94 6.35
C GLU A 307 7.56 11.85 5.94
N CYS A 308 7.14 10.74 5.34
CA CYS A 308 5.74 10.48 5.02
C CYS A 308 4.86 10.44 6.28
N ALA A 309 5.35 9.80 7.36
CA ALA A 309 4.64 9.75 8.64
C ALA A 309 4.48 11.15 9.26
N ALA A 310 5.56 11.95 9.28
CA ALA A 310 5.53 13.32 9.80
C ALA A 310 4.58 14.22 9.01
N ARG A 311 4.60 14.12 7.67
CA ARG A 311 3.67 14.84 6.80
C ARG A 311 2.22 14.44 7.08
N PHE A 312 1.94 13.16 7.25
CA PHE A 312 0.61 12.67 7.57
C PHE A 312 0.11 13.21 8.92
N ILE A 313 0.93 13.15 9.97
CA ILE A 313 0.60 13.71 11.29
C ILE A 313 0.31 15.22 11.20
N THR A 314 1.12 15.96 10.43
CA THR A 314 0.93 17.40 10.23
C THR A 314 -0.37 17.73 9.50
N GLN A 315 -0.82 16.88 8.56
CA GLN A 315 -2.09 17.06 7.84
C GLN A 315 -3.33 16.82 8.73
N LEU A 316 -3.19 16.09 9.83
CA LEU A 316 -4.26 15.85 10.78
C LEU A 316 -4.47 17.01 11.77
N GLY A 317 -3.52 17.94 11.86
CA GLY A 317 -3.55 19.13 12.73
C GLY A 317 -3.78 20.44 11.99
#